data_AF-A0A382JMB8-F1
#
_entry.id   AF-A0A382JMB8-F1
#
_cell.length_a   1.000
_cell.length_b   1.000
_cell.length_c   1.000
_cell.angle_alpha   90.00
_cell.angle_beta   90.00
_cell.angle_gamma   90.00
#
_symmetry.space_group_name_H-M   'P 1'
#
loop_
_entity.id
_entity.type
_entity.pdbx_description
1 polymer ?
#
loop_
_entity_poly.entity_id
_entity_poly.type
_entity_poly.pdbx_seq_one_letter_code
_entity_poly.pdbx_strand_id
1 'polypeptide(L)'
;MSIKPDVWIKHMAKEEGMIEPFSENQVRLDDKGKKLISYGVSSFGYDVRCANEFKVFTNIHSAIVDPKIFDDKSFVDIVSDVCIIPPNSF
;
A
#
# COMPACT_ATOMS: atom_id res chain seq x y z
N MET A 1 -5.76 -15.52 -18.61
CA MET A 1 -5.19 -14.16 -18.52
C MET A 1 -3.68 -14.28 -18.38
N SER A 2 -2.90 -13.52 -19.14
CA SER A 2 -1.45 -13.43 -19.00
C SER A 2 -1.07 -12.20 -18.18
N ILE A 3 0.11 -12.23 -17.56
CA ILE A 3 0.72 -11.06 -16.90
C ILE A 3 1.00 -9.99 -17.97
N LYS A 4 0.68 -8.73 -17.65
CA LYS A 4 0.80 -7.61 -18.57
C LYS A 4 2.16 -6.90 -18.40
N PRO A 5 2.83 -6.53 -19.50
CA PRO A 5 4.10 -5.80 -19.43
C PRO A 5 3.88 -4.32 -19.05
N ASP A 6 4.97 -3.66 -18.68
CA ASP A 6 5.05 -2.23 -18.39
C ASP A 6 4.39 -1.34 -19.46
N VAL A 7 4.57 -1.62 -20.76
CA VAL A 7 3.95 -0.86 -21.86
C VAL A 7 2.43 -0.84 -21.75
N TRP A 8 1.84 -2.00 -21.42
CA TRP A 8 0.39 -2.10 -21.25
C TRP A 8 -0.07 -1.35 -19.99
N ILE A 9 0.67 -1.48 -18.88
CA ILE A 9 0.35 -0.80 -17.62
C ILE A 9 0.37 0.73 -17.82
N LYS A 10 1.41 1.25 -18.51
CA LYS A 10 1.55 2.68 -18.83
C LYS A 10 0.39 3.19 -19.67
N HIS A 11 -0.01 2.45 -20.70
CA HIS A 11 -1.13 2.81 -21.56
C HIS A 11 -2.44 2.88 -20.77
N MET A 12 -2.75 1.83 -19.99
CA MET A 12 -3.99 1.79 -19.19
C MET A 12 -4.02 2.87 -18.10
N ALA A 13 -2.88 3.20 -17.49
CA ALA A 13 -2.85 4.26 -16.49
C ALA A 13 -3.05 5.65 -17.11
N LYS A 14 -2.48 5.92 -18.29
CA LYS A 14 -2.54 7.24 -18.95
C LYS A 14 -3.87 7.50 -19.68
N GLU A 15 -4.37 6.52 -20.41
CA GLU A 15 -5.52 6.69 -21.29
C GLU A 15 -6.84 6.32 -20.60
N GLU A 16 -6.82 5.33 -19.70
CA GLU A 16 -8.02 4.75 -19.08
C GLU A 16 -8.12 5.07 -17.57
N GLY A 17 -7.17 5.80 -17.00
CA GLY A 17 -7.18 6.17 -15.58
C GLY A 17 -7.07 4.98 -14.62
N MET A 18 -6.44 3.88 -15.05
CA MET A 18 -6.37 2.64 -14.25
C MET A 18 -5.66 2.82 -12.89
N ILE A 19 -4.70 3.75 -12.80
CA ILE A 19 -3.92 4.03 -11.58
C ILE A 19 -3.81 5.54 -11.43
N GLU A 20 -4.23 6.08 -10.28
CA GLU A 20 -4.11 7.51 -9.98
C GLU A 20 -3.80 7.72 -8.48
N PRO A 21 -2.74 8.48 -8.13
CA PRO A 21 -1.71 9.05 -9.00
C PRO A 21 -0.73 8.00 -9.58
N PHE A 22 -0.26 8.21 -10.82
CA PHE A 22 0.61 7.29 -11.56
C PHE A 22 2.06 7.76 -11.66
N SER A 23 3.02 6.83 -11.46
CA SER A 23 4.46 7.04 -11.71
C SER A 23 4.95 6.12 -12.83
N GLU A 24 5.25 6.71 -13.99
CA GLU A 24 5.68 5.96 -15.19
C GLU A 24 7.02 5.24 -15.04
N ASN A 25 7.87 5.70 -14.12
CA ASN A 25 9.18 5.13 -13.85
C ASN A 25 9.31 4.72 -12.39
N GLN A 26 10.28 3.85 -12.12
CA GLN A 26 10.64 3.47 -10.77
C GLN A 26 11.29 4.65 -10.03
N VAL A 27 10.61 5.17 -9.02
CA VAL A 27 11.13 6.22 -8.14
C VAL A 27 11.92 5.57 -7.01
N ARG A 28 13.14 6.06 -6.77
CA ARG A 28 14.05 5.50 -5.74
C ARG A 28 14.56 6.53 -4.75
N LEU A 29 14.28 7.81 -5.00
CA LEU A 29 14.69 8.95 -4.21
C LEU A 29 13.47 9.78 -3.85
N ASP A 30 13.44 10.36 -2.66
CA ASP A 30 12.45 11.36 -2.27
C ASP A 30 12.80 12.75 -2.85
N ASP A 31 11.93 13.73 -2.61
CA ASP A 31 12.10 15.11 -3.07
C ASP A 31 13.37 15.79 -2.51
N LYS A 32 13.97 15.24 -1.45
CA LYS A 32 15.22 15.72 -0.83
C LYS A 32 16.45 14.92 -1.29
N GLY A 33 16.28 14.00 -2.24
CA GLY A 33 17.35 13.17 -2.78
C GLY A 33 17.78 12.00 -1.87
N LYS A 34 17.00 11.68 -0.82
CA LYS A 34 17.28 10.54 0.07
C LYS A 34 16.70 9.26 -0.53
N LYS A 35 17.40 8.14 -0.35
CA LYS A 35 16.91 6.81 -0.76
C LYS A 35 15.61 6.43 -0.04
N LEU A 36 14.68 5.83 -0.77
CA LEU A 36 13.42 5.28 -0.28
C LEU A 36 13.18 3.85 -0.78
N ILE A 37 12.16 3.18 -0.22
CA ILE A 37 11.63 1.93 -0.79
C ILE A 37 10.93 2.28 -2.09
N SER A 38 11.44 1.75 -3.20
CA SER A 38 11.02 2.19 -4.54
C SER A 38 9.55 1.90 -4.85
N TYR A 39 8.96 2.72 -5.72
CA TYR A 39 7.60 2.55 -6.22
C TYR A 39 7.49 2.94 -7.70
N GLY A 40 6.35 2.65 -8.35
CA GLY A 40 6.08 2.97 -9.75
C GLY A 40 6.08 1.75 -10.68
N VAL A 41 6.12 1.97 -11.99
CA VAL A 41 6.11 0.87 -12.98
C VAL A 41 7.36 0.01 -12.88
N SER A 42 7.14 -1.31 -12.89
CA SER A 42 8.14 -2.37 -13.04
C SER A 42 7.87 -3.17 -14.33
N SER A 43 8.79 -4.03 -14.76
CA SER A 43 8.74 -4.69 -16.08
C SER A 43 7.43 -5.42 -16.37
N PHE A 44 6.80 -6.01 -15.34
CA PHE A 44 5.56 -6.77 -15.44
C PHE A 44 4.63 -6.49 -14.24
N GLY A 45 4.68 -5.28 -13.69
CA GLY A 45 3.93 -4.93 -12.50
C GLY A 45 4.00 -3.44 -12.17
N TYR A 46 3.36 -3.07 -11.07
CA TYR A 46 3.39 -1.71 -10.54
C TYR A 46 3.54 -1.76 -9.02
N ASP A 47 4.59 -1.13 -8.52
CA ASP A 47 4.89 -1.05 -7.10
C ASP A 47 4.09 0.11 -6.49
N VAL A 48 3.08 -0.21 -5.67
CA VAL A 48 2.22 0.77 -5.00
C VAL A 48 2.87 1.36 -3.75
N ARG A 49 2.37 2.52 -3.32
CA ARG A 49 2.80 3.17 -2.07
C ARG A 49 1.82 2.91 -0.95
N CYS A 50 2.32 2.87 0.27
CA CYS A 50 1.51 2.88 1.48
C CYS A 50 1.20 4.33 1.87
N ALA A 51 -0.06 4.61 2.24
CA ALA A 51 -0.44 5.89 2.84
C ALA A 51 0.03 5.97 4.30
N ASN A 52 -0.18 7.12 4.94
CA ASN A 52 0.20 7.35 6.34
C ASN A 52 -0.92 7.00 7.34
N GLU A 53 -1.99 6.35 6.90
CA GLU A 53 -3.14 5.96 7.72
C GLU A 53 -3.15 4.44 7.91
N PHE A 54 -3.09 3.99 9.16
CA PHE A 54 -2.96 2.59 9.53
C PHE A 54 -4.03 2.18 10.54
N LYS A 55 -4.47 0.93 10.44
CA LYS A 55 -5.28 0.23 11.45
C LYS A 55 -4.47 -0.94 11.98
N VAL A 56 -4.02 -0.87 13.23
CA VAL A 56 -3.20 -1.92 13.86
C VAL A 56 -4.07 -2.75 14.79
N PHE A 57 -4.01 -4.08 14.67
CA PHE A 57 -4.83 -4.97 15.47
C PHE A 57 -4.46 -4.93 16.97
N THR A 58 -5.48 -4.98 17.83
CA THR A 58 -5.34 -5.08 19.28
C THR A 58 -6.29 -6.13 19.87
N ASN A 59 -5.77 -6.96 20.78
CA ASN A 59 -6.54 -8.02 21.44
C ASN A 59 -7.02 -7.63 22.86
N ILE A 60 -6.91 -6.35 23.24
CA ILE A 60 -7.26 -5.85 24.59
C ILE A 60 -8.67 -6.29 25.02
N HIS A 61 -9.62 -6.40 24.08
CA HIS A 61 -11.00 -6.78 24.35
C HIS A 61 -11.27 -8.30 24.28
N SER A 62 -10.25 -9.12 24.04
CA SER A 62 -10.36 -10.60 23.94
C SER A 62 -11.49 -11.08 23.01
N ALA A 63 -11.81 -10.29 21.98
CA ALA A 63 -12.84 -10.63 21.00
C ALA A 63 -12.33 -11.71 20.05
N ILE A 64 -13.22 -12.64 19.68
CA ILE A 64 -13.00 -13.54 18.54
C ILE A 64 -13.10 -12.68 17.28
N VAL A 65 -12.11 -12.76 16.39
CA VAL A 65 -12.17 -12.08 15.09
C VAL A 65 -13.16 -12.80 14.20
N ASP A 66 -14.30 -12.15 13.89
CA ASP A 66 -15.28 -12.63 12.91
C ASP A 66 -15.17 -11.80 11.62
N PRO A 67 -14.65 -12.36 10.51
CA PRO A 67 -14.54 -11.65 9.24
C PRO A 67 -15.89 -11.22 8.65
N LYS A 68 -17.02 -11.81 9.08
CA LYS A 68 -18.37 -11.42 8.63
C LYS A 68 -18.94 -10.27 9.45
N ILE A 69 -18.41 -10.03 10.65
CA ILE A 69 -18.84 -8.98 11.57
C ILE A 69 -17.60 -8.21 12.01
N PHE A 70 -17.14 -7.32 11.13
CA PHE A 70 -15.96 -6.50 11.39
C PHE A 70 -16.22 -5.55 12.57
N ASP A 71 -15.34 -5.61 13.57
CA ASP A 71 -15.42 -4.76 14.77
C ASP A 71 -14.27 -3.74 14.78
N ASP A 72 -14.59 -2.46 14.57
CA ASP A 72 -13.63 -1.35 14.58
C ASP A 72 -12.87 -1.25 15.91
N LYS A 73 -13.43 -1.75 17.03
CA LYS A 73 -12.76 -1.74 18.34
C LYS A 73 -11.59 -2.73 18.43
N SER A 74 -11.47 -3.64 17.46
CA SER A 74 -10.34 -4.57 17.36
C SER A 74 -9.09 -3.91 16.75
N PHE A 75 -9.18 -2.62 16.38
CA PHE A 75 -8.09 -1.87 15.77
C PHE A 75 -7.82 -0.56 16.49
N VAL A 76 -6.57 -0.12 16.43
CA VAL A 76 -6.15 1.23 16.79
C VAL A 76 -5.83 1.98 15.50
N ASP A 77 -6.47 3.13 15.33
CA ASP A 77 -6.19 4.05 14.23
C ASP A 77 -4.89 4.83 14.50
N ILE A 78 -3.98 4.83 13.54
CA ILE A 78 -2.69 5.51 13.62
C ILE A 78 -2.47 6.32 12.34
N VAL A 79 -2.25 7.63 12.48
CA VAL A 79 -1.78 8.49 11.37
C VAL A 79 -0.32 8.86 11.65
N SER A 80 0.61 8.34 10.87
CA SER A 80 2.06 8.49 11.10
C SER A 80 2.87 8.20 9.85
N ASP A 81 4.05 8.80 9.70
CA ASP A 81 4.99 8.47 8.61
C ASP A 81 5.60 7.07 8.78
N VAL A 82 5.56 6.51 9.99
CA VAL A 82 6.07 5.18 10.32
C VAL A 82 5.06 4.46 11.22
N CYS A 83 4.63 3.27 10.81
CA CYS A 83 3.78 2.38 11.59
C CYS A 83 4.62 1.25 12.21
N ILE A 84 4.41 0.97 13.49
CA ILE A 84 5.06 -0.14 14.20
C ILE A 84 4.00 -1.22 14.42
N ILE A 85 4.18 -2.36 13.76
CA ILE A 85 3.32 -3.53 13.93
C ILE A 85 3.85 -4.33 15.13
N PRO A 86 3.03 -4.61 16.17
CA PRO A 86 3.44 -5.44 17.29
C PRO A 86 3.90 -6.84 16.84
N PRO A 87 4.83 -7.49 17.56
CA PRO A 87 5.30 -8.82 17.20
C PRO A 87 4.13 -9.81 17.15
N ASN A 88 4.12 -10.65 16.11
CA ASN A 88 3.06 -11.64 15.87
C ASN A 88 1.65 -11.04 15.71
N SER A 89 1.55 -9.76 15.34
CA SER A 89 0.31 -9.05 15.02
C SER A 89 0.29 -8.61 13.55
N PHE A 90 -0.73 -7.85 13.16
CA PHE A 90 -0.89 -7.25 11.82
C PHE A 90 -1.45 -5.82 11.88
#